data_AF-A0AAN8FQ34-F1
#
_entry.id   AF-A0AAN8FQ34-F1
#
_cell.length_a   1.000
_cell.length_b   1.000
_cell.length_c   1.000
_cell.angle_alpha   90.00
_cell.angle_beta   90.00
_cell.angle_gamma   90.00
#
_symmetry.space_group_name_H-M   'P 1'
#
loop_
_entity.id
_entity.type
_entity.pdbx_description
1 polymer ?
#
loop_
_entity_poly.entity_id
_entity_poly.type
_entity_poly.pdbx_seq_one_letter_code
_entity_poly.pdbx_strand_id
1 'polypeptide(L)'
;MALPFNDKQVVSDICTKFNQQLIFEPDSLRMAFTVRDPIFNATFSPTTPRGFAEKIRVKSRGYDAHLVVDGGVSYRFNDGAEALVEVREEDALQTVVFR
;
A
#
# COMPACT_ATOMS: atom_id res chain seq x y z
N MET A 1 2.44 29.41 10.25
CA MET A 1 3.86 29.02 10.26
C MET A 1 4.18 28.50 8.86
N ALA A 2 5.10 29.12 8.13
CA ALA A 2 5.46 28.65 6.79
C ALA A 2 6.39 27.43 6.90
N LEU A 3 6.15 26.40 6.09
CA LEU A 3 7.04 25.24 6.02
C LEU A 3 8.39 25.67 5.40
N PRO A 4 9.54 25.24 5.92
CA PRO A 4 10.87 25.67 5.44
C PRO A 4 11.31 24.90 4.18
N PHE A 5 10.47 24.88 3.13
CA PHE A 5 10.73 24.10 1.90
C PHE A 5 11.91 24.62 1.06
N ASN A 6 12.35 25.86 1.28
CA ASN A 6 13.52 26.44 0.59
C ASN A 6 14.85 26.11 1.28
N ASP A 7 14.81 25.61 2.52
CA ASP A 7 16.02 25.21 3.23
C ASP A 7 16.43 23.80 2.80
N LYS A 8 17.45 23.71 1.95
CA LYS A 8 17.94 22.43 1.42
C LYS A 8 18.38 21.47 2.51
N GLN A 9 18.93 21.96 3.61
CA GLN A 9 19.37 21.10 4.71
C GLN A 9 18.16 20.49 5.40
N VAL A 10 17.15 21.31 5.72
CA VAL A 10 15.91 20.82 6.34
C VAL A 10 15.19 19.82 5.44
N VAL A 11 15.11 20.09 4.14
CA VAL A 11 14.52 19.14 3.17
C VAL A 11 15.30 17.82 3.16
N SER A 12 16.63 17.88 3.09
CA SER A 12 17.50 16.69 3.08
C SER A 12 17.35 15.86 4.37
N ASP A 13 17.28 16.50 5.53
CA ASP A 13 17.13 15.84 6.82
C ASP A 13 15.77 15.15 6.94
N ILE A 14 14.69 15.81 6.48
CA ILE A 14 13.34 15.23 6.45
C ILE A 14 13.31 14.00 5.53
N CYS A 15 13.82 14.12 4.30
CA CYS A 15 13.85 13.02 3.34
C CYS A 15 14.65 11.83 3.90
N THR A 16 15.81 12.10 4.48
CA THR A 16 16.66 11.06 5.09
C THR A 16 15.93 10.36 6.24
N LYS A 17 15.36 11.12 7.17
CA LYS A 17 14.63 10.56 8.31
C LYS A 17 13.43 9.74 7.88
N PHE A 18 12.69 10.19 6.87
CA PHE A 18 11.54 9.45 6.33
C PHE A 18 11.98 8.15 5.67
N ASN A 19 12.98 8.20 4.78
CA ASN A 19 13.47 7.03 4.06
C ASN A 19 14.10 5.98 4.99
N GLN A 20 14.73 6.41 6.09
CA GLN A 20 15.27 5.50 7.12
C GLN A 20 14.18 4.79 7.95
N GLN A 21 12.92 5.22 7.86
CA GLN A 21 11.79 4.62 8.56
C GLN A 21 10.93 3.72 7.66
N LEU A 22 11.36 3.49 6.41
CA LEU A 22 10.68 2.55 5.52
C LEU A 22 10.70 1.14 6.12
N ILE A 23 9.54 0.48 6.12
CA ILE A 23 9.35 -0.84 6.74
C ILE A 23 9.96 -1.96 5.88
N PHE A 24 10.21 -1.68 4.60
CA PHE A 24 10.81 -2.58 3.63
C PHE A 24 11.52 -1.78 2.54
N GLU A 25 12.44 -2.44 1.83
CA GLU A 25 13.24 -1.82 0.78
C GLU A 25 12.37 -1.32 -0.38
N PRO A 26 12.67 -0.15 -0.95
CA PRO A 26 11.88 0.45 -2.02
C PRO A 26 11.92 -0.33 -3.34
N ASP A 27 12.91 -1.20 -3.53
CA ASP A 27 13.07 -2.08 -4.68
C ASP A 27 12.43 -3.47 -4.48
N SER A 28 11.80 -3.72 -3.32
CA SER A 28 11.16 -4.99 -3.04
C SER A 28 9.94 -5.22 -3.92
N LEU A 29 9.87 -6.39 -4.56
CA LEU A 29 8.67 -6.84 -5.29
C LEU A 29 7.55 -7.36 -4.37
N ARG A 30 7.70 -7.20 -3.05
CA ARG A 30 6.73 -7.64 -2.05
C ARG A 30 5.88 -6.46 -1.60
N MET A 31 4.58 -6.70 -1.47
CA MET A 31 3.63 -5.76 -0.91
C MET A 31 3.45 -6.02 0.57
N ALA A 32 3.56 -4.99 1.40
CA ALA A 32 3.05 -5.04 2.76
C ALA A 32 1.52 -4.97 2.75
N PHE A 33 0.86 -5.85 3.51
CA PHE A 33 -0.60 -5.84 3.66
C PHE A 33 -1.01 -5.73 5.12
N THR A 34 -2.21 -5.21 5.34
CA THR A 34 -2.85 -5.18 6.66
C THR A 34 -4.37 -5.37 6.51
N VAL A 35 -4.90 -6.39 7.16
CA VAL A 35 -6.33 -6.60 7.43
C VAL A 35 -6.68 -5.81 8.69
N ARG A 36 -7.63 -4.88 8.59
CA ARG A 36 -8.10 -4.08 9.73
C ARG A 36 -9.35 -4.69 10.33
N ASP A 37 -9.41 -4.65 11.65
CA ASP A 37 -10.54 -5.08 12.48
C ASP A 37 -11.13 -6.46 12.08
N PRO A 38 -10.31 -7.51 11.92
CA PRO A 38 -10.81 -8.83 11.57
C PRO A 38 -11.67 -9.40 12.71
N ILE A 39 -12.81 -10.00 12.34
CA ILE A 39 -13.67 -10.70 13.28
C ILE A 39 -13.19 -12.15 13.39
N PHE A 40 -12.82 -12.57 14.59
CA PHE A 40 -12.43 -13.95 14.88
C PHE A 40 -13.43 -14.61 15.83
N ASN A 41 -13.90 -15.80 15.48
CA ASN A 41 -14.86 -16.58 16.27
C ASN A 41 -14.84 -18.06 15.83
N ALA A 42 -15.80 -18.87 16.28
CA ALA A 42 -15.89 -20.28 15.92
C ALA A 42 -16.09 -20.54 14.42
N THR A 43 -16.61 -19.57 13.67
CA THR A 43 -16.79 -19.62 12.21
C THR A 43 -15.56 -19.06 11.48
N PHE A 44 -14.91 -18.05 12.04
CA PHE A 44 -13.75 -17.36 11.46
C PHE A 44 -12.51 -17.55 12.33
N SER A 45 -11.70 -18.55 12.01
CA SER A 45 -10.44 -18.79 12.70
C SER A 45 -9.50 -17.58 12.62
N PRO A 46 -8.66 -17.34 13.65
CA PRO A 46 -7.63 -16.32 13.60
C PRO A 46 -6.71 -16.46 12.39
N THR A 47 -6.39 -15.32 11.76
CA THR A 47 -5.44 -15.23 10.65
C THR A 47 -4.40 -14.15 10.93
N THR A 48 -3.26 -14.21 10.23
CA THR A 48 -2.24 -13.18 10.33
C THR A 48 -2.77 -11.87 9.71
N PRO A 49 -3.00 -10.81 10.50
CA PRO A 49 -3.64 -9.60 9.98
C PRO A 49 -2.66 -8.68 9.26
N ARG A 50 -1.34 -8.94 9.32
CA ARG A 50 -0.31 -8.12 8.69
C ARG A 50 0.81 -8.99 8.16
N GLY A 51 1.44 -8.56 7.09
CA GLY A 51 2.59 -9.26 6.57
C GLY A 51 2.97 -8.75 5.21
N PHE A 52 3.63 -9.62 4.46
CA PHE A 52 4.10 -9.33 3.12
C PHE A 52 3.62 -10.40 2.16
N ALA A 53 3.32 -10.02 0.92
CA ALA A 53 2.90 -10.91 -0.13
C ALA A 53 3.45 -10.45 -1.49
N GLU A 54 3.82 -11.39 -2.35
CA GLU A 54 4.14 -11.10 -3.76
C GLU A 54 2.87 -10.93 -4.60
N LYS A 55 1.78 -11.52 -4.13
CA LYS A 55 0.49 -11.53 -4.81
C LYS A 55 -0.66 -11.52 -3.80
N ILE A 56 -1.63 -10.64 -3.99
CA ILE A 56 -2.82 -10.53 -3.15
C ILE A 56 -4.04 -10.71 -4.04
N ARG A 57 -4.90 -11.66 -3.68
CA ARG A 57 -6.20 -11.87 -4.33
C ARG A 57 -7.30 -11.58 -3.33
N VAL A 58 -8.18 -10.65 -3.65
CA VAL A 58 -9.33 -10.29 -2.83
C VAL A 58 -10.59 -10.64 -3.59
N LYS A 59 -11.44 -11.47 -2.98
CA LYS A 59 -12.78 -11.77 -3.50
C LYS A 59 -13.82 -11.13 -2.59
N SER A 60 -14.61 -10.23 -3.14
CA SER A 60 -15.64 -9.55 -2.37
C SER A 60 -16.81 -10.46 -2.05
N ARG A 61 -17.31 -10.30 -0.82
CA ARG A 61 -18.55 -10.88 -0.31
C ARG A 61 -19.52 -9.82 0.22
N GLY A 62 -19.22 -8.54 -0.02
CA GLY A 62 -20.00 -7.41 0.49
C GLY A 62 -20.97 -6.87 -0.55
N TYR A 63 -22.16 -6.46 -0.14
CA TYR A 63 -23.18 -5.94 -1.08
C TYR A 63 -22.94 -4.50 -1.52
N ASP A 64 -22.24 -3.71 -0.71
CA ASP A 64 -21.87 -2.31 -0.98
C ASP A 64 -20.41 -2.07 -0.58
N ALA A 65 -19.51 -2.74 -1.30
CA ALA A 65 -18.08 -2.70 -1.03
C ALA A 65 -17.36 -1.88 -2.11
N HIS A 66 -16.22 -1.31 -1.73
CA HIS A 66 -15.45 -0.41 -2.58
C HIS A 66 -13.96 -0.74 -2.55
N LEU A 67 -13.31 -0.71 -3.71
CA LEU A 67 -11.86 -0.77 -3.85
C LEU A 67 -11.32 0.63 -4.10
N VAL A 68 -10.47 1.13 -3.20
CA VAL A 68 -9.88 2.47 -3.29
C VAL A 68 -8.41 2.36 -3.66
N VAL A 69 -7.99 3.11 -4.67
CA VAL A 69 -6.60 3.16 -5.16
C VAL A 69 -6.06 4.58 -5.01
N ASP A 70 -4.88 4.72 -4.40
CA ASP A 70 -4.15 5.97 -4.15
C ASP A 70 -4.94 7.11 -3.48
N GLY A 71 -6.10 6.80 -2.89
CA GLY A 71 -7.01 7.77 -2.30
C GLY A 71 -7.76 8.66 -3.30
N GLY A 72 -7.45 8.56 -4.59
CA GLY A 72 -8.06 9.39 -5.64
C GLY A 72 -9.22 8.71 -6.38
N VAL A 73 -9.24 7.37 -6.43
CA VAL A 73 -10.24 6.62 -7.21
C VAL A 73 -10.90 5.53 -6.36
N SER A 74 -12.22 5.40 -6.49
CA SER A 74 -13.02 4.37 -5.84
C SER A 74 -13.83 3.59 -6.88
N TYR A 75 -13.71 2.27 -6.86
CA TYR A 75 -14.44 1.36 -7.71
C TYR A 75 -15.46 0.58 -6.89
N ARG A 76 -16.67 0.39 -7.42
CA ARG A 76 -17.64 -0.55 -6.85
C ARG A 76 -17.04 -1.96 -6.88
N PHE A 77 -17.09 -2.65 -5.75
CA PHE A 77 -16.42 -3.91 -5.52
C PHE A 77 -17.34 -4.87 -4.74
N ASN A 78 -18.56 -5.05 -5.25
CA ASN A 78 -19.62 -5.83 -4.60
C ASN A 78 -19.41 -7.35 -4.71
N ASP A 79 -20.28 -8.15 -4.08
CA ASP A 79 -20.19 -9.61 -4.02
C ASP A 79 -19.93 -10.23 -5.40
N GLY A 80 -18.98 -11.14 -5.44
CA GLY A 80 -18.51 -11.78 -6.66
C GLY A 80 -17.39 -11.03 -7.39
N ALA A 81 -17.16 -9.74 -7.10
CA ALA A 81 -16.02 -9.02 -7.64
C ALA A 81 -14.69 -9.59 -7.12
N GLU A 82 -13.66 -9.53 -7.97
CA GLU A 82 -12.33 -10.04 -7.66
C GLU A 82 -11.27 -9.01 -8.07
N ALA A 83 -10.30 -8.79 -7.19
CA ALA A 83 -9.14 -7.96 -7.44
C ALA A 83 -7.89 -8.81 -7.25
N LEU A 84 -6.97 -8.67 -8.21
CA LEU A 84 -5.64 -9.26 -8.15
C LEU A 84 -4.62 -8.13 -8.13
N VAL A 85 -3.77 -8.14 -7.10
CA VAL A 85 -2.70 -7.17 -6.93
C VAL A 85 -1.38 -7.94 -6.95
N GLU A 86 -0.46 -7.48 -7.80
CA GLU A 86 0.89 -8.02 -7.95
C GLU A 86 1.83 -6.89 -8.36
N VAL A 87 3.10 -7.00 -7.98
CA VAL A 87 4.14 -6.07 -8.38
C VAL A 87 4.92 -6.72 -9.51
N ARG A 88 5.16 -5.96 -10.57
CA ARG A 88 5.86 -6.41 -11.76
C ARG A 88 7.00 -5.44 -12.06
N GLU A 89 8.18 -5.97 -12.35
CA GLU A 89 9.38 -5.15 -12.62
C GLU A 89 9.19 -4.27 -13.86
N GLU A 90 8.46 -4.76 -14.86
CA GLU A 90 8.17 -4.01 -16.08
C GLU A 90 7.32 -2.76 -15.86
N ASP A 91 6.56 -2.71 -14.75
CA ASP A 91 5.69 -1.59 -14.39
C ASP A 91 6.37 -0.62 -13.39
N ALA A 92 7.66 -0.81 -13.11
CA ALA A 92 8.40 0.02 -12.16
C ALA A 92 8.45 1.50 -12.59
N LEU A 93 8.18 2.40 -11.64
CA LEU A 93 8.31 3.84 -11.85
C LEU A 93 9.77 4.22 -12.13
N GLN A 94 10.02 4.86 -13.27
CA GLN A 94 11.34 5.33 -13.65
C GLN A 94 11.51 6.81 -13.29
N THR A 95 12.62 7.12 -12.60
CA THR A 95 12.99 8.52 -12.28
C THR A 95 14.03 9.01 -13.27
N VAL A 96 13.71 10.07 -14.01
CA VAL A 96 14.67 10.74 -14.91
C VAL A 96 15.32 11.90 -14.15
N VAL A 97 16.65 11.90 -14.08
CA VAL A 97 17.42 13.01 -13.50
C VAL A 97 17.95 13.87 -14.63
N PHE A 98 17.42 15.09 -14.75
CA PHE A 98 17.95 16.10 -15.66
C PHE A 98 19.21 16.72 -15.04
N ARG A 99 20.30 16.75 -15.81
CA ARG A 99 21.56 17.41 -15.46
C ARG A 99 21.66 18.74 -16.16
#